data_AF-A0A522W1V1-F1
#
_entry.id   AF-A0A522W1V1-F1
#
_cell.length_a   1.000
_cell.length_b   1.000
_cell.length_c   1.000
_cell.angle_alpha   90.00
_cell.angle_beta   90.00
_cell.angle_gamma   90.00
#
_symmetry.space_group_name_H-M   'P 1'
#
loop_
_entity.id
_entity.type
_entity.pdbx_description
1 polymer ?
#
loop_
_entity_poly.entity_id
_entity_poly.type
_entity_poly.pdbx_seq_one_letter_code
_entity_poly.pdbx_strand_id
1 'polypeptide(L)'
;MKIRNIQVAKGVHWIEIQDADLRVLCGCPADSVKHLIKRGLIVPQELKGVACETGPNAILLSDLPLQNGDLANLSEFPVLQMLYKQGMILPGHPNNTGLKPMLIGLPEQVSAQMRYIYRGNYGLISKEEIMQAGISAEQAEEMMRLKLKFAFGRIQPTEELLEWRMLDGDQVEIKPGVLLRRLKTNVFEFSFAGEIAVVDLNLSPDESYESAYPLGYRRYESEYFSVIHSGEGDGWDVSRPSMSSILTYQGRLFLIDAGPNLPHILAALGIGIDQIDGIFHTHAHDDHFAGLTALMRSGHRIRYFATPLVRSTVAKKLAALLDTEEDHILHDYFKVHDLALGQWNDIEGLEVKPVFSPHPVETTLFLFRALWGDGYKSYGHFADIVSLDVLKGMVTADPKVPGLSQDLFETVKSAYLVAADVKKIDVGGGLIHGAAKDFKNDGSGRILLAHRAGDLTSGEKEIGSSAAFGTSDVLIEG
;
A
#
# COMPACT_ATOMS: atom_id res chain seq x y z
N MET A 1 -4.56 -30.79 21.30
CA MET A 1 -3.59 -29.71 21.10
C MET A 1 -4.33 -28.40 21.34
N LYS A 2 -3.95 -27.71 22.40
CA LYS A 2 -4.49 -26.42 22.86
C LYS A 2 -3.81 -25.23 22.18
N ILE A 3 -2.59 -25.43 21.69
CA ILE A 3 -1.86 -24.45 20.88
C ILE A 3 -1.64 -25.01 19.48
N ARG A 4 -2.22 -24.39 18.45
CA ARG A 4 -1.97 -24.77 17.05
C ARG A 4 -0.90 -23.85 16.47
N ASN A 5 0.23 -24.42 16.07
CA ASN A 5 1.32 -23.72 15.38
C ASN A 5 1.36 -24.15 13.91
N ILE A 6 1.25 -23.20 12.99
CA ILE A 6 1.29 -23.43 11.55
C ILE A 6 2.35 -22.53 10.94
N GLN A 7 3.32 -23.10 10.25
CA GLN A 7 4.21 -22.30 9.40
C GLN A 7 3.43 -21.85 8.16
N VAL A 8 3.27 -20.54 8.00
CA VAL A 8 2.50 -19.93 6.91
C VAL A 8 3.39 -19.78 5.68
N ALA A 9 4.56 -19.18 5.89
CA ALA A 9 5.65 -18.96 4.94
C ALA A 9 6.98 -18.91 5.71
N LYS A 10 8.12 -18.75 5.02
CA LYS A 10 9.42 -18.54 5.68
C LYS A 10 9.39 -17.31 6.59
N GLY A 11 9.82 -17.48 7.84
CA GLY A 11 9.77 -16.42 8.84
C GLY A 11 8.37 -15.95 9.25
N VAL A 12 7.30 -16.68 8.87
CA VAL A 12 5.91 -16.33 9.19
C VAL A 12 5.17 -17.54 9.76
N HIS A 13 4.65 -17.40 10.96
CA HIS A 13 3.91 -18.43 11.67
C HIS A 13 2.53 -17.93 12.11
N TRP A 14 1.63 -18.88 12.31
CA TRP A 14 0.32 -18.67 12.90
C TRP A 14 0.22 -19.47 14.19
N ILE A 15 -0.08 -18.78 15.29
CA ILE A 15 -0.38 -19.39 16.58
C ILE A 15 -1.85 -19.18 16.90
N GLU A 16 -2.58 -20.27 17.13
CA GLU A 16 -3.99 -20.23 17.51
C GLU A 16 -4.23 -20.97 18.81
N ILE A 17 -4.90 -20.28 19.74
CA ILE A 17 -5.33 -20.79 21.05
C ILE A 17 -6.82 -20.48 21.16
N GLN A 18 -7.65 -21.41 20.69
CA GLN A 18 -9.09 -21.22 20.57
C GLN A 18 -9.76 -20.90 21.92
N ASP A 19 -9.33 -21.58 22.99
CA ASP A 19 -9.86 -21.39 24.35
C ASP A 19 -9.64 -19.96 24.89
N ALA A 20 -8.63 -19.25 24.39
CA ALA A 20 -8.30 -17.88 24.78
C ALA A 20 -8.76 -16.83 23.76
N ASP A 21 -9.47 -17.25 22.71
CA ASP A 21 -9.80 -16.44 21.52
C ASP A 21 -8.57 -15.65 21.01
N LEU A 22 -7.45 -16.36 20.82
CA LEU A 22 -6.19 -15.75 20.41
C LEU A 22 -5.70 -16.36 19.11
N ARG A 23 -5.43 -15.50 18.13
CA ARG A 23 -4.84 -15.86 16.84
C ARG A 23 -3.73 -14.86 16.51
N VAL A 24 -2.48 -15.31 16.62
CA VAL A 24 -1.30 -14.46 16.47
C VAL A 24 -0.65 -14.71 15.12
N LEU A 25 -0.49 -13.64 14.34
CA LEU A 25 0.42 -13.59 13.20
C LEU A 25 1.84 -13.33 13.74
N CYS A 26 2.72 -14.34 13.69
CA CYS A 26 4.10 -14.21 14.14
C CYS A 26 5.00 -13.95 12.93
N GLY A 27 5.63 -12.78 12.88
CA GLY A 27 6.28 -12.23 11.69
C GLY A 27 5.25 -11.64 10.73
N CYS A 28 5.48 -10.42 10.24
CA CYS A 28 4.57 -9.76 9.32
C CYS A 28 5.30 -9.07 8.15
N PRO A 29 6.11 -9.78 7.35
CA PRO A 29 6.69 -9.22 6.13
C PRO A 29 5.61 -8.89 5.10
N ALA A 30 6.04 -8.34 3.96
CA ALA A 30 5.14 -7.98 2.87
C ALA A 30 4.27 -9.17 2.42
N ASP A 31 3.03 -8.89 1.98
CA ASP A 31 2.05 -9.90 1.54
C ASP A 31 1.64 -10.95 2.62
N SER A 32 1.92 -10.73 3.91
CA SER A 32 1.50 -11.65 4.99
C SER A 32 0.01 -11.98 4.98
N VAL A 33 -0.86 -10.99 4.74
CA VAL A 33 -2.31 -11.20 4.63
C VAL A 33 -2.66 -12.12 3.46
N LYS A 34 -2.01 -11.95 2.30
CA LYS A 34 -2.23 -12.79 1.12
C LYS A 34 -1.83 -14.24 1.39
N HIS A 35 -0.72 -14.46 2.10
CA HIS A 35 -0.32 -15.81 2.53
C HIS A 35 -1.32 -16.44 3.48
N LEU A 36 -1.86 -15.68 4.45
CA LEU A 36 -2.91 -16.16 5.36
C LEU A 36 -4.19 -16.55 4.59
N ILE A 37 -4.61 -15.77 3.59
CA ILE A 37 -5.75 -16.09 2.72
C ILE A 37 -5.49 -17.40 1.96
N LYS A 38 -4.32 -17.57 1.34
CA LYS A 38 -3.97 -18.79 0.60
C LYS A 38 -3.92 -20.04 1.48
N ARG A 39 -3.59 -19.89 2.77
CA ARG A 39 -3.60 -20.97 3.76
C ARG A 39 -4.98 -21.24 4.36
N GLY A 40 -6.01 -20.46 3.99
CA GLY A 40 -7.35 -20.59 4.56
C GLY A 40 -7.45 -20.16 6.03
N LEU A 41 -6.52 -19.31 6.49
CA LEU A 41 -6.51 -18.75 7.85
C LEU A 41 -7.26 -17.41 7.92
N ILE A 42 -7.40 -16.75 6.76
CA ILE A 42 -8.35 -15.68 6.52
C ILE A 42 -9.33 -16.21 5.48
N VAL A 43 -10.61 -16.27 5.84
CA VAL A 43 -11.70 -16.70 4.98
C VAL A 43 -12.90 -15.77 5.13
N PRO A 44 -13.66 -15.51 4.05
CA PRO A 44 -14.95 -14.83 4.14
C PRO A 44 -15.92 -15.60 5.04
N GLN A 45 -16.68 -14.87 5.83
CA GLN A 45 -17.74 -15.39 6.69
C GLN A 45 -18.88 -14.38 6.83
N GLU A 46 -19.99 -14.83 7.40
CA GLU A 46 -21.12 -13.97 7.73
C GLU A 46 -21.43 -14.11 9.22
N LEU A 47 -21.44 -12.99 9.93
CA LEU A 47 -21.80 -12.94 11.35
C LEU A 47 -23.05 -12.08 11.50
N LYS A 48 -24.13 -12.68 12.01
CA LYS A 48 -25.43 -12.00 12.22
C LYS A 48 -25.92 -11.21 10.98
N GLY A 49 -25.74 -11.75 9.77
CA GLY A 49 -26.16 -11.09 8.53
C GLY A 49 -25.15 -10.08 7.96
N VAL A 50 -23.98 -9.92 8.58
CA VAL A 50 -22.94 -8.98 8.14
C VAL A 50 -21.75 -9.76 7.59
N ALA A 51 -21.39 -9.50 6.33
CA ALA A 51 -20.21 -10.08 5.70
C ALA A 51 -18.94 -9.51 6.34
N CYS A 52 -18.02 -10.40 6.70
CA CYS A 52 -16.70 -10.07 7.26
C CYS A 52 -15.71 -11.20 6.97
N GLU A 53 -14.50 -11.10 7.48
CA GLU A 53 -13.49 -12.13 7.39
C GLU A 53 -13.13 -12.69 8.77
N THR A 54 -12.57 -13.90 8.78
CA THR A 54 -11.74 -14.38 9.90
C THR A 54 -10.35 -13.73 9.85
N GLY A 55 -9.49 -14.05 10.81
CA GLY A 55 -8.09 -13.62 10.75
C GLY A 55 -7.43 -13.52 12.12
N PRO A 56 -6.18 -13.02 12.14
CA PRO A 56 -5.44 -12.81 13.38
C PRO A 56 -6.10 -11.71 14.21
N ASN A 57 -5.85 -11.67 15.51
CA ASN A 57 -6.21 -10.55 16.38
C ASN A 57 -5.00 -10.02 17.17
N ALA A 58 -3.82 -10.59 16.93
CA ALA A 58 -2.56 -10.12 17.44
C ALA A 58 -1.45 -10.32 16.40
N ILE A 59 -0.39 -9.51 16.51
CA ILE A 59 0.82 -9.61 15.70
C ILE A 59 2.01 -9.69 16.65
N LEU A 60 2.84 -10.73 16.49
CA LEU A 60 4.15 -10.81 17.12
C LEU A 60 5.19 -10.35 16.10
N LEU A 61 5.80 -9.20 16.37
CA LEU A 61 6.80 -8.57 15.52
C LEU A 61 8.13 -9.35 15.59
N SER A 62 8.87 -9.32 14.48
CA SER A 62 10.27 -9.70 14.47
C SER A 62 11.07 -8.74 15.35
N ASP A 63 12.07 -9.26 16.07
CA ASP A 63 13.07 -8.45 16.78
C ASP A 63 13.92 -7.60 15.82
N LEU A 64 14.03 -8.04 14.57
CA LEU A 64 14.84 -7.39 13.54
C LEU A 64 13.93 -6.61 12.59
N PRO A 65 14.24 -5.35 12.24
CA PRO A 65 13.46 -4.60 11.26
C PRO A 65 13.65 -5.14 9.83
N LEU A 66 14.84 -5.70 9.56
CA LEU A 66 15.24 -6.24 8.26
C LEU A 66 15.81 -7.66 8.42
N GLN A 67 15.47 -8.54 7.48
CA GLN A 67 16.11 -9.85 7.32
C GLN A 67 16.50 -10.04 5.84
N ASN A 68 17.78 -10.34 5.59
CA ASN A 68 18.34 -10.51 4.24
C ASN A 68 18.03 -9.36 3.26
N GLY A 69 17.88 -8.14 3.80
CA GLY A 69 17.62 -6.93 3.03
C GLY A 69 16.16 -6.61 2.76
N ASP A 70 15.22 -7.40 3.29
CA ASP A 70 13.77 -7.18 3.18
C ASP A 70 13.16 -6.83 4.55
N LEU A 71 12.09 -6.03 4.56
CA LEU A 71 11.39 -5.63 5.78
C LEU A 71 10.69 -6.83 6.43
N ALA A 72 10.99 -7.06 7.71
CA ALA A 72 10.41 -8.16 8.47
C ALA A 72 9.08 -7.77 9.16
N ASN A 73 8.85 -6.46 9.34
CA ASN A 73 7.69 -5.90 10.03
C ASN A 73 6.99 -4.85 9.15
N LEU A 74 5.87 -5.24 8.53
CA LEU A 74 4.97 -4.42 7.72
C LEU A 74 3.53 -4.64 8.21
N SER A 75 3.21 -4.06 9.37
CA SER A 75 1.98 -4.38 10.11
C SER A 75 0.73 -3.61 9.67
N GLU A 76 0.85 -2.64 8.77
CA GLU A 76 -0.28 -1.80 8.31
C GLU A 76 -1.42 -2.66 7.74
N PHE A 77 -1.16 -3.49 6.73
CA PHE A 77 -2.21 -4.26 6.08
C PHE A 77 -2.81 -5.36 6.98
N PRO A 78 -2.00 -6.10 7.77
CA PRO A 78 -2.54 -6.95 8.83
C PRO A 78 -3.47 -6.21 9.80
N VAL A 79 -3.11 -5.00 10.22
CA VAL A 79 -3.96 -4.18 11.12
C VAL A 79 -5.22 -3.69 10.40
N LEU A 80 -5.12 -3.20 9.16
CA LEU A 80 -6.29 -2.80 8.37
C LEU A 80 -7.25 -3.96 8.13
N GLN A 81 -6.74 -5.18 7.93
CA GLN A 81 -7.55 -6.38 7.82
C GLN A 81 -8.34 -6.63 9.11
N MET A 82 -7.70 -6.54 10.28
CA MET A 82 -8.37 -6.68 11.58
C MET A 82 -9.43 -5.59 11.81
N LEU A 83 -9.07 -4.33 11.58
CA LEU A 83 -9.96 -3.20 11.85
C LEU A 83 -11.18 -3.21 10.91
N TYR A 84 -10.96 -3.36 9.60
CA TYR A 84 -11.99 -3.13 8.58
C TYR A 84 -12.58 -4.40 7.98
N LYS A 85 -11.77 -5.42 7.67
CA LYS A 85 -12.27 -6.66 7.03
C LYS A 85 -12.89 -7.63 8.04
N GLN A 86 -12.31 -7.72 9.24
CA GLN A 86 -12.98 -8.41 10.36
C GLN A 86 -14.02 -7.52 11.05
N GLY A 87 -13.96 -6.20 10.84
CA GLY A 87 -14.92 -5.22 11.36
C GLY A 87 -14.78 -4.93 12.86
N MET A 88 -13.56 -5.00 13.40
CA MET A 88 -13.29 -4.72 14.82
C MET A 88 -13.49 -3.24 15.19
N ILE A 89 -13.41 -2.31 14.23
CA ILE A 89 -13.62 -0.87 14.48
C ILE A 89 -14.94 -0.33 13.93
N LEU A 90 -15.61 -1.09 13.07
CA LEU A 90 -16.80 -0.62 12.35
C LEU A 90 -17.98 -0.44 13.33
N PRO A 91 -18.59 0.76 13.43
CA PRO A 91 -19.72 0.99 14.33
C PRO A 91 -20.89 0.04 14.04
N GLY A 92 -21.42 -0.60 15.09
CA GLY A 92 -22.55 -1.54 14.98
C GLY A 92 -22.19 -2.91 14.39
N HIS A 93 -20.94 -3.15 14.02
CA HIS A 93 -20.50 -4.44 13.49
C HIS A 93 -20.44 -5.51 14.61
N PRO A 94 -20.83 -6.77 14.37
CA PRO A 94 -20.84 -7.82 15.38
C PRO A 94 -19.49 -8.09 16.06
N ASN A 95 -18.38 -7.87 15.35
CA ASN A 95 -17.02 -8.03 15.87
C ASN A 95 -16.46 -6.78 16.56
N ASN A 96 -17.17 -5.65 16.52
CA ASN A 96 -16.79 -4.48 17.29
C ASN A 96 -17.26 -4.64 18.74
N THR A 97 -16.49 -5.42 19.50
CA THR A 97 -16.76 -5.75 20.92
C THR A 97 -16.04 -4.81 21.89
N GLY A 98 -15.34 -3.80 21.37
CA GLY A 98 -14.43 -2.94 22.13
C GLY A 98 -13.02 -3.52 22.33
N LEU A 99 -12.78 -4.77 21.91
CA LEU A 99 -11.43 -5.36 21.88
C LEU A 99 -10.62 -4.78 20.72
N LYS A 100 -9.36 -4.43 21.01
CA LYS A 100 -8.43 -3.92 20.02
C LYS A 100 -7.48 -5.02 19.53
N PRO A 101 -7.02 -4.95 18.27
CA PRO A 101 -5.86 -5.73 17.85
C PRO A 101 -4.63 -5.46 18.73
N MET A 102 -3.77 -6.46 18.88
CA MET A 102 -2.59 -6.37 19.74
C MET A 102 -1.28 -6.44 18.95
N LEU A 103 -0.36 -5.50 19.19
CA LEU A 103 1.03 -5.62 18.76
C LEU A 103 1.91 -6.14 19.90
N ILE A 104 2.77 -7.10 19.61
CA ILE A 104 3.64 -7.74 20.59
C ILE A 104 5.07 -7.71 20.07
N GLY A 105 6.03 -7.28 20.88
CA GLY A 105 7.44 -7.26 20.45
C GLY A 105 8.32 -6.42 21.37
N LEU A 106 9.57 -6.19 20.95
CA LEU A 106 10.47 -5.28 21.64
C LEU A 106 9.91 -3.83 21.62
N PRO A 107 10.16 -3.02 22.66
CA PRO A 107 9.65 -1.66 22.77
C PRO A 107 9.90 -0.79 21.53
N GLU A 108 11.10 -0.87 20.97
CA GLU A 108 11.53 -0.15 19.77
C GLU A 108 10.74 -0.60 18.53
N GLN A 109 10.52 -1.91 18.35
CA GLN A 109 9.78 -2.45 17.21
C GLN A 109 8.30 -2.09 17.28
N VAL A 110 7.70 -2.19 18.48
CA VAL A 110 6.31 -1.77 18.70
C VAL A 110 6.17 -0.27 18.44
N SER A 111 7.06 0.57 18.98
CA SER A 111 6.99 2.02 18.78
C SER A 111 7.16 2.43 17.30
N ALA A 112 8.10 1.81 16.60
CA ALA A 112 8.31 1.99 15.17
C ALA A 112 7.05 1.64 14.36
N GLN A 113 6.45 0.48 14.62
CA GLN A 113 5.23 0.04 13.93
C GLN A 113 4.01 0.91 14.27
N MET A 114 3.89 1.41 15.50
CA MET A 114 2.81 2.34 15.88
C MET A 114 2.89 3.66 15.10
N ARG A 115 4.09 4.23 14.95
CA ARG A 115 4.34 5.43 14.12
C ARG A 115 4.14 5.14 12.63
N TYR A 116 4.58 3.97 12.18
CA TYR A 116 4.42 3.51 10.81
C TYR A 116 2.95 3.42 10.41
N ILE A 117 2.13 2.70 11.18
CA ILE A 117 0.68 2.56 10.95
C ILE A 117 0.00 3.93 10.99
N TYR A 118 0.42 4.82 11.89
CA TYR A 118 -0.13 6.17 11.97
C TYR A 118 0.08 6.93 10.66
N ARG A 119 1.29 6.88 10.10
CA ARG A 119 1.60 7.49 8.79
C ARG A 119 0.95 6.75 7.63
N GLY A 120 0.76 5.44 7.74
CA GLY A 120 -0.03 4.62 6.81
C GLY A 120 -1.49 5.05 6.71
N ASN A 121 -2.13 5.29 7.85
CA ASN A 121 -3.54 5.67 7.91
C ASN A 121 -3.81 7.12 7.47
N TYR A 122 -2.86 8.03 7.74
CA TYR A 122 -3.14 9.47 7.68
C TYR A 122 -2.12 10.29 6.91
N GLY A 123 -0.96 9.75 6.54
CA GLY A 123 0.09 10.51 5.84
C GLY A 123 0.55 11.75 6.61
N LEU A 124 0.39 12.94 6.01
CA LEU A 124 0.56 14.22 6.71
C LEU A 124 -0.62 14.49 7.64
N ILE A 125 -0.34 14.83 8.90
CA ILE A 125 -1.34 14.83 9.97
C ILE A 125 -1.81 16.23 10.38
N SER A 126 -1.24 17.27 9.79
CA SER A 126 -1.59 18.65 10.14
C SER A 126 -1.45 19.60 8.95
N LYS A 127 -2.08 20.77 9.06
CA LYS A 127 -1.95 21.84 8.07
C LYS A 127 -0.51 22.32 7.98
N GLU A 128 0.21 22.34 9.10
CA GLU A 128 1.60 22.75 9.16
C GLU A 128 2.48 21.81 8.34
N GLU A 129 2.29 20.49 8.44
CA GLU A 129 3.01 19.51 7.62
C GLU A 129 2.67 19.68 6.12
N ILE A 130 1.40 19.91 5.77
CA ILE A 130 0.97 20.16 4.39
C ILE A 130 1.61 21.45 3.84
N MET A 131 1.66 22.52 4.64
CA MET A 131 2.28 23.79 4.26
C MET A 131 3.80 23.68 4.13
N GLN A 132 4.46 22.88 4.97
CA GLN A 132 5.90 22.60 4.85
C GLN A 132 6.24 21.88 3.54
N ALA A 133 5.30 21.15 2.96
CA ALA A 133 5.42 20.57 1.62
C ALA A 133 5.18 21.61 0.49
N GLY A 134 5.10 22.90 0.79
CA GLY A 134 5.01 23.98 -0.20
C GLY A 134 3.59 24.31 -0.66
N ILE A 135 2.56 23.84 0.05
CA ILE A 135 1.16 24.15 -0.24
C ILE A 135 0.75 25.45 0.48
N SER A 136 -0.07 26.27 -0.18
CA SER A 136 -0.60 27.51 0.43
C SER A 136 -1.51 27.20 1.62
N ALA A 137 -1.65 28.15 2.56
CA ALA A 137 -2.49 27.96 3.75
C ALA A 137 -3.97 27.67 3.40
N GLU A 138 -4.48 28.30 2.34
CA GLU A 138 -5.86 28.08 1.86
C GLU A 138 -6.06 26.66 1.32
N GLN A 139 -5.16 26.19 0.47
CA GLN A 139 -5.20 24.83 -0.05
C GLN A 139 -4.96 23.79 1.05
N ALA A 140 -4.07 24.09 2.01
CA ALA A 140 -3.80 23.22 3.14
C ALA A 140 -5.03 23.04 4.04
N GLU A 141 -5.83 24.11 4.24
CA GLU A 141 -7.12 24.03 4.92
C GLU A 141 -8.10 23.13 4.17
N GLU A 142 -8.23 23.29 2.86
CA GLU A 142 -9.13 22.45 2.04
C GLU A 142 -8.70 20.97 2.05
N MET A 143 -7.41 20.69 1.91
CA MET A 143 -6.85 19.34 2.00
C MET A 143 -7.08 18.73 3.39
N MET A 144 -6.89 19.49 4.46
CA MET A 144 -7.11 19.01 5.83
C MET A 144 -8.59 18.69 6.08
N ARG A 145 -9.52 19.51 5.57
CA ARG A 145 -10.96 19.22 5.66
C ARG A 145 -11.33 17.90 5.00
N LEU A 146 -10.79 17.64 3.82
CA LEU A 146 -10.99 16.38 3.10
C LEU A 146 -10.36 15.20 3.86
N LYS A 147 -9.12 15.35 4.33
CA LYS A 147 -8.43 14.32 5.13
C LYS A 147 -9.21 13.96 6.39
N LEU A 148 -9.73 14.96 7.11
CA LEU A 148 -10.58 14.73 8.27
C LEU A 148 -11.86 14.00 7.90
N LYS A 149 -12.40 14.17 6.68
CA LYS A 149 -13.58 13.42 6.24
C LYS A 149 -13.28 11.93 6.07
N PHE A 150 -12.14 11.58 5.49
CA PHE A 150 -11.65 10.20 5.45
C PHE A 150 -11.37 9.64 6.85
N ALA A 151 -10.86 10.47 7.76
CA ALA A 151 -10.58 10.11 9.15
C ALA A 151 -11.81 10.21 10.08
N PHE A 152 -13.05 10.22 9.55
CA PHE A 152 -14.28 10.29 10.34
C PHE A 152 -14.32 11.46 11.36
N GLY A 153 -13.74 12.59 10.99
CA GLY A 153 -13.74 13.85 11.72
C GLY A 153 -12.54 14.08 12.63
N ARG A 154 -11.69 13.08 12.87
CA ARG A 154 -10.49 13.24 13.70
C ARG A 154 -9.38 12.26 13.31
N ILE A 155 -8.14 12.73 13.30
CA ILE A 155 -6.97 11.87 13.21
C ILE A 155 -6.77 11.20 14.57
N GLN A 156 -6.91 9.88 14.62
CA GLN A 156 -6.82 9.12 15.87
C GLN A 156 -5.40 8.62 16.09
N PRO A 157 -4.81 8.82 17.29
CA PRO A 157 -3.52 8.21 17.62
C PRO A 157 -3.64 6.68 17.60
N THR A 158 -2.58 5.98 17.20
CA THR A 158 -2.62 4.52 16.99
C THR A 158 -2.95 3.77 18.28
N GLU A 159 -2.64 4.31 19.45
CA GLU A 159 -2.97 3.77 20.78
C GLU A 159 -4.49 3.70 21.04
N GLU A 160 -5.27 4.53 20.36
CA GLU A 160 -6.72 4.42 20.38
C GLU A 160 -7.23 3.22 19.55
N LEU A 161 -6.44 2.76 18.59
CA LEU A 161 -6.80 1.68 17.67
C LEU A 161 -6.25 0.32 18.09
N LEU A 162 -5.06 0.29 18.70
CA LEU A 162 -4.31 -0.93 19.02
C LEU A 162 -3.95 -1.01 20.50
N GLU A 163 -3.90 -2.24 21.01
CA GLU A 163 -3.20 -2.58 22.25
C GLU A 163 -1.76 -3.01 21.94
N TRP A 164 -0.90 -2.97 22.96
CA TRP A 164 0.46 -3.50 22.85
C TRP A 164 0.88 -4.33 24.06
N ARG A 165 1.85 -5.22 23.85
CA ARG A 165 2.59 -5.94 24.89
C ARG A 165 4.07 -5.89 24.58
N MET A 166 4.84 -5.35 25.52
CA MET A 166 6.30 -5.29 25.39
C MET A 166 6.90 -6.62 25.82
N LEU A 167 7.91 -7.07 25.08
CA LEU A 167 8.62 -8.32 25.30
C LEU A 167 10.11 -8.03 25.58
N ASP A 168 10.37 -7.20 26.60
CA ASP A 168 11.69 -6.73 27.02
C ASP A 168 12.29 -7.51 28.21
N GLY A 169 11.55 -8.47 28.77
CA GLY A 169 11.96 -9.32 29.90
C GLY A 169 11.69 -10.82 29.69
N ASP A 170 11.63 -11.57 30.79
CA ASP A 170 11.61 -13.04 30.76
C ASP A 170 10.29 -13.64 30.25
N GLN A 171 9.13 -13.08 30.61
CA GLN A 171 7.82 -13.62 30.23
C GLN A 171 6.72 -12.55 30.38
N VAL A 172 5.78 -12.52 29.44
CA VAL A 172 4.60 -11.64 29.46
C VAL A 172 3.32 -12.44 29.26
N GLU A 173 2.26 -12.09 29.98
CA GLU A 173 0.92 -12.64 29.75
C GLU A 173 0.20 -11.79 28.69
N ILE A 174 -0.12 -12.41 27.55
CA ILE A 174 -0.76 -11.71 26.41
C ILE A 174 -2.28 -11.90 26.39
N LYS A 175 -2.77 -12.99 26.97
CA LYS A 175 -4.19 -13.27 27.27
C LYS A 175 -4.24 -14.10 28.57
N PRO A 176 -5.38 -14.15 29.27
CA PRO A 176 -5.51 -14.96 30.49
C PRO A 176 -5.01 -16.39 30.30
N GLY A 177 -3.95 -16.75 31.03
CA GLY A 177 -3.28 -18.06 30.99
C GLY A 177 -2.34 -18.30 29.80
N VAL A 178 -2.25 -17.37 28.84
CA VAL A 178 -1.34 -17.46 27.68
C VAL A 178 -0.10 -16.62 27.97
N LEU A 179 1.02 -17.32 28.18
CA LEU A 179 2.31 -16.69 28.43
C LEU A 179 3.17 -16.74 27.17
N LEU A 180 3.90 -15.66 26.93
CA LEU A 180 4.88 -15.54 25.85
C LEU A 180 6.23 -15.17 26.43
N ARG A 181 7.29 -15.83 25.97
CA ARG A 181 8.66 -15.45 26.31
C ARG A 181 9.56 -15.44 25.09
N ARG A 182 10.55 -14.55 25.11
CA ARG A 182 11.62 -14.48 24.12
C ARG A 182 12.78 -15.39 24.56
N LEU A 183 13.14 -16.38 23.75
CA LEU A 183 14.21 -17.33 24.06
C LEU A 183 15.58 -16.85 23.53
N LYS A 184 15.59 -16.33 22.31
CA LYS A 184 16.73 -15.73 21.60
C LYS A 184 16.17 -14.80 20.53
N THR A 185 17.04 -14.12 19.78
CA THR A 185 16.61 -13.25 18.68
C THR A 185 15.66 -13.99 17.73
N ASN A 186 14.47 -13.40 17.51
CA ASN A 186 13.41 -13.93 16.65
C ASN A 186 12.85 -15.30 17.04
N VAL A 187 13.14 -15.81 18.25
CA VAL A 187 12.61 -17.09 18.71
C VAL A 187 11.84 -16.95 20.00
N PHE A 188 10.60 -17.40 19.94
CA PHE A 188 9.59 -17.12 20.95
C PHE A 188 8.91 -18.41 21.37
N GLU A 189 8.57 -18.50 22.65
CA GLU A 189 7.85 -19.63 23.22
C GLU A 189 6.50 -19.16 23.78
N PHE A 190 5.44 -19.78 23.28
CA PHE A 190 4.08 -19.67 23.83
C PHE A 190 3.85 -20.82 24.79
N SER A 191 3.23 -20.55 25.93
CA SER A 191 2.73 -21.59 26.84
C SER A 191 1.28 -21.31 27.25
N PHE A 192 0.48 -22.38 27.27
CA PHE A 192 -0.93 -22.35 27.64
C PHE A 192 -1.39 -23.74 28.08
N ALA A 193 -2.04 -23.82 29.25
CA ALA A 193 -2.57 -25.07 29.81
C ALA A 193 -1.55 -26.24 29.85
N GLY A 194 -0.27 -25.92 30.10
CA GLY A 194 0.83 -26.90 30.14
C GLY A 194 1.38 -27.34 28.77
N GLU A 195 0.79 -26.87 27.66
CA GLU A 195 1.35 -27.04 26.32
C GLU A 195 2.32 -25.89 26.00
N ILE A 196 3.33 -26.19 25.16
CA ILE A 196 4.34 -25.25 24.69
C ILE A 196 4.41 -25.29 23.16
N ALA A 197 4.55 -24.13 22.54
CA ALA A 197 4.88 -23.99 21.12
C ALA A 197 6.03 -22.98 20.95
N VAL A 198 7.04 -23.35 20.17
CA VAL A 198 8.16 -22.48 19.81
C VAL A 198 8.01 -22.02 18.37
N VAL A 199 8.22 -20.73 18.13
CA VAL A 199 8.21 -20.09 16.82
C VAL A 199 9.58 -19.51 16.55
N ASP A 200 10.15 -19.77 15.37
CA ASP A 200 11.41 -19.21 14.89
C ASP A 200 11.14 -18.36 13.64
N LEU A 201 11.35 -17.05 13.74
CA LEU A 201 11.11 -16.09 12.65
C LEU A 201 12.37 -15.82 11.81
N ASN A 202 13.50 -16.48 12.12
CA ASN A 202 14.75 -16.24 11.40
C ASN A 202 14.70 -16.81 9.98
N LEU A 203 15.23 -16.02 9.04
CA LEU A 203 15.58 -16.52 7.71
C LEU A 203 17.02 -17.04 7.70
N SER A 204 17.25 -18.13 6.98
CA SER A 204 18.62 -18.57 6.66
C SER A 204 19.28 -17.57 5.69
N PRO A 205 20.62 -17.50 5.59
CA PRO A 205 21.31 -16.47 4.79
C PRO A 205 20.93 -16.43 3.29
N ASP A 206 20.46 -17.54 2.73
CA ASP A 206 20.03 -17.70 1.34
C ASP A 206 18.51 -17.62 1.14
N GLU A 207 17.76 -17.41 2.22
CA GLU A 207 16.30 -17.31 2.18
C GLU A 207 15.83 -15.87 1.99
N SER A 208 14.76 -15.71 1.22
CA SER A 208 13.98 -14.47 1.16
C SER A 208 12.55 -14.75 1.59
N TYR A 209 11.81 -13.70 1.94
CA TYR A 209 10.36 -13.82 2.04
C TYR A 209 9.77 -14.25 0.70
N GLU A 210 8.73 -15.09 0.76
CA GLU A 210 8.13 -15.68 -0.43
C GLU A 210 7.05 -14.75 -1.01
N SER A 211 6.95 -14.70 -2.34
CA SER A 211 5.81 -14.05 -2.99
C SER A 211 4.53 -14.86 -2.80
N ALA A 212 3.41 -14.18 -2.58
CA ALA A 212 2.10 -14.83 -2.49
C ALA A 212 1.59 -15.36 -3.83
N TYR A 213 2.15 -14.93 -4.97
CA TYR A 213 1.70 -15.28 -6.31
C TYR A 213 2.86 -15.79 -7.16
N PRO A 214 2.65 -16.81 -8.02
CA PRO A 214 3.65 -17.21 -8.99
C PRO A 214 3.63 -16.25 -10.19
N LEU A 215 4.80 -15.84 -10.67
CA LEU A 215 4.94 -15.10 -11.93
C LEU A 215 5.65 -15.94 -12.99
N GLY A 216 5.06 -15.99 -14.18
CA GLY A 216 5.72 -16.58 -15.35
C GLY A 216 6.71 -15.60 -15.96
N TYR A 217 7.84 -16.12 -16.46
CA TYR A 217 8.82 -15.29 -17.17
C TYR A 217 8.20 -14.68 -18.42
N ARG A 218 8.30 -13.36 -18.53
CA ARG A 218 7.75 -12.53 -19.61
C ARG A 218 8.80 -11.50 -19.99
N ARG A 219 9.63 -11.81 -21.00
CA ARG A 219 10.59 -10.83 -21.50
C ARG A 219 9.84 -9.65 -22.11
N TYR A 220 10.20 -8.44 -21.69
CA TYR A 220 9.70 -7.22 -22.32
C TYR A 220 10.52 -6.90 -23.59
N GLU A 221 9.89 -6.18 -24.51
CA GLU A 221 10.55 -5.60 -25.67
C GLU A 221 10.77 -4.10 -25.41
N SER A 222 11.96 -3.62 -25.75
CA SER A 222 12.32 -2.22 -25.49
C SER A 222 11.74 -1.35 -26.59
N GLU A 223 10.79 -0.51 -26.22
CA GLU A 223 10.12 0.42 -27.14
C GLU A 223 10.45 1.88 -26.79
N TYR A 224 10.29 2.78 -27.76
CA TYR A 224 10.57 4.21 -27.54
C TYR A 224 9.67 4.82 -26.48
N PHE A 225 8.36 4.55 -26.51
CA PHE A 225 7.44 4.89 -25.43
C PHE A 225 6.41 3.77 -25.27
N SER A 226 6.46 3.04 -24.16
CA SER A 226 5.50 1.99 -23.85
C SER A 226 5.23 1.88 -22.36
N VAL A 227 4.19 1.13 -22.02
CA VAL A 227 3.82 0.81 -20.64
C VAL A 227 3.71 -0.69 -20.49
N ILE A 228 4.56 -1.27 -19.65
CA ILE A 228 4.51 -2.67 -19.23
C ILE A 228 3.63 -2.76 -17.98
N HIS A 229 2.62 -3.62 -18.03
CA HIS A 229 1.68 -3.83 -16.92
C HIS A 229 2.24 -4.85 -15.93
N SER A 230 2.84 -4.34 -14.84
CA SER A 230 3.52 -5.15 -13.83
C SER A 230 2.62 -5.63 -12.69
N GLY A 231 1.42 -5.08 -12.53
CA GLY A 231 0.47 -5.54 -11.51
C GLY A 231 -0.90 -4.90 -11.65
N GLU A 232 -1.96 -5.65 -11.34
CA GLU A 232 -3.37 -5.23 -11.47
C GLU A 232 -4.19 -5.48 -10.20
N GLY A 233 -3.61 -6.17 -9.22
CA GLY A 233 -4.28 -6.52 -7.97
C GLY A 233 -4.37 -5.33 -7.01
N ASP A 234 -5.21 -5.46 -5.99
CA ASP A 234 -5.17 -4.60 -4.80
C ASP A 234 -4.22 -5.19 -3.75
N GLY A 235 -4.19 -4.57 -2.58
CA GLY A 235 -3.52 -5.07 -1.39
C GLY A 235 -3.87 -6.49 -0.91
N TRP A 236 -4.97 -7.05 -1.39
CA TRP A 236 -5.56 -8.30 -0.92
C TRP A 236 -5.49 -9.42 -1.97
N ASP A 237 -5.16 -9.10 -3.23
CA ASP A 237 -5.10 -10.05 -4.34
C ASP A 237 -3.98 -11.08 -4.15
N VAL A 238 -4.37 -12.34 -3.97
CA VAL A 238 -3.45 -13.47 -3.76
C VAL A 238 -2.83 -14.02 -5.04
N SER A 239 -3.28 -13.55 -6.21
CA SER A 239 -2.94 -14.09 -7.52
C SER A 239 -2.15 -13.11 -8.38
N ARG A 240 -2.22 -11.82 -8.09
CA ARG A 240 -1.58 -10.77 -8.90
C ARG A 240 -0.76 -9.81 -8.04
N PRO A 241 0.34 -9.25 -8.58
CA PRO A 241 1.00 -8.11 -7.96
C PRO A 241 0.06 -6.92 -7.83
N SER A 242 0.32 -6.09 -6.82
CA SER A 242 -0.39 -4.83 -6.61
C SER A 242 -0.26 -3.89 -7.81
N MET A 243 -1.26 -3.03 -8.00
CA MET A 243 -1.33 -2.08 -9.10
C MET A 243 -0.01 -1.31 -9.23
N SER A 244 0.65 -1.51 -10.37
CA SER A 244 1.91 -0.84 -10.72
C SER A 244 2.10 -0.88 -12.23
N SER A 245 3.04 -0.10 -12.74
CA SER A 245 3.42 -0.14 -14.16
C SER A 245 4.89 0.20 -14.34
N ILE A 246 5.48 -0.24 -15.44
CA ILE A 246 6.84 0.15 -15.84
C ILE A 246 6.75 0.87 -17.18
N LEU A 247 7.19 2.11 -17.22
CA LEU A 247 7.21 2.95 -18.42
C LEU A 247 8.58 2.80 -19.10
N THR A 248 8.59 2.48 -20.39
CA THR A 248 9.81 2.59 -21.22
C THR A 248 9.78 3.96 -21.90
N TYR A 249 10.89 4.69 -21.83
CA TYR A 249 11.05 5.92 -22.61
C TYR A 249 12.49 6.09 -23.08
N GLN A 250 12.72 6.18 -24.39
CA GLN A 250 14.07 6.27 -24.97
C GLN A 250 15.05 5.21 -24.44
N GLY A 251 14.57 3.97 -24.29
CA GLY A 251 15.35 2.85 -23.75
C GLY A 251 15.57 2.84 -22.24
N ARG A 252 15.03 3.83 -21.50
CA ARG A 252 15.09 3.92 -20.03
C ARG A 252 13.85 3.31 -19.39
N LEU A 253 14.00 2.80 -18.17
CA LEU A 253 12.91 2.16 -17.42
C LEU A 253 12.52 2.99 -16.19
N PHE A 254 11.27 3.39 -16.13
CA PHE A 254 10.70 4.10 -14.99
C PHE A 254 9.61 3.28 -14.33
N LEU A 255 9.72 3.03 -13.03
CA LEU A 255 8.64 2.44 -12.25
C LEU A 255 7.56 3.48 -11.99
N ILE A 256 6.30 3.05 -11.96
CA ILE A 256 5.20 3.79 -11.37
C ILE A 256 4.73 2.93 -10.19
N ASP A 257 5.06 3.42 -9.00
CA ASP A 257 5.01 2.74 -7.69
C ASP A 257 5.96 1.54 -7.52
N ALA A 258 6.20 1.19 -6.25
CA ALA A 258 7.06 0.09 -5.83
C ALA A 258 6.37 -0.73 -4.74
N GLY A 259 5.45 -1.60 -5.14
CA GLY A 259 4.74 -2.50 -4.23
C GLY A 259 5.58 -3.68 -3.70
N PRO A 260 4.94 -4.56 -2.90
CA PRO A 260 5.54 -5.78 -2.37
C PRO A 260 6.21 -6.65 -3.44
N ASN A 261 7.28 -7.35 -3.05
CA ASN A 261 7.95 -8.35 -3.90
C ASN A 261 8.51 -7.81 -5.23
N LEU A 262 8.88 -6.51 -5.28
CA LEU A 262 9.45 -5.87 -6.46
C LEU A 262 10.62 -6.64 -7.11
N PRO A 263 11.61 -7.20 -6.37
CA PRO A 263 12.67 -8.01 -6.99
C PRO A 263 12.12 -9.23 -7.77
N HIS A 264 11.09 -9.89 -7.26
CA HIS A 264 10.44 -11.02 -7.94
C HIS A 264 9.72 -10.56 -9.21
N ILE A 265 9.02 -9.42 -9.16
CA ILE A 265 8.34 -8.81 -10.30
C ILE A 265 9.34 -8.46 -11.42
N LEU A 266 10.42 -7.76 -11.08
CA LEU A 266 11.45 -7.36 -12.04
C LEU A 266 12.15 -8.58 -12.66
N ALA A 267 12.52 -9.57 -11.84
CA ALA A 267 13.14 -10.80 -12.32
C ALA A 267 12.23 -11.58 -13.30
N ALA A 268 10.92 -11.65 -13.00
CA ALA A 268 9.94 -12.28 -13.90
C ALA A 268 9.80 -11.54 -15.24
N LEU A 269 10.07 -10.23 -15.27
CA LEU A 269 10.10 -9.43 -16.50
C LEU A 269 11.46 -9.45 -17.21
N GLY A 270 12.48 -10.08 -16.61
CA GLY A 270 13.86 -10.05 -17.11
C GLY A 270 14.54 -8.70 -16.95
N ILE A 271 14.11 -7.89 -15.97
CA ILE A 271 14.65 -6.57 -15.66
C ILE A 271 15.54 -6.70 -14.42
N GLY A 272 16.79 -6.25 -14.53
CA GLY A 272 17.68 -6.05 -13.38
C GLY A 272 17.36 -4.75 -12.66
N ILE A 273 17.51 -4.73 -11.34
CA ILE A 273 17.23 -3.53 -10.53
C ILE A 273 18.10 -2.32 -10.94
N ASP A 274 19.33 -2.58 -11.39
CA ASP A 274 20.27 -1.56 -11.87
C ASP A 274 19.91 -1.00 -13.26
N GLN A 275 18.87 -1.54 -13.91
CA GLN A 275 18.33 -0.98 -15.15
C GLN A 275 17.24 0.07 -14.89
N ILE A 276 16.82 0.26 -13.64
CA ILE A 276 15.76 1.20 -13.28
C ILE A 276 16.32 2.61 -13.20
N ASP A 277 15.91 3.47 -14.12
CA ASP A 277 16.32 4.87 -14.20
C ASP A 277 15.64 5.75 -13.16
N GLY A 278 14.41 5.43 -12.79
CA GLY A 278 13.64 6.20 -11.85
C GLY A 278 12.33 5.54 -11.39
N ILE A 279 11.71 6.16 -10.39
CA ILE A 279 10.38 5.81 -9.88
C ILE A 279 9.52 7.08 -9.80
N PHE A 280 8.31 7.01 -10.36
CA PHE A 280 7.22 7.93 -10.10
C PHE A 280 6.34 7.35 -9.01
N HIS A 281 6.21 8.04 -7.88
CA HIS A 281 5.50 7.50 -6.70
C HIS A 281 4.17 8.21 -6.50
N THR A 282 3.07 7.46 -6.51
CA THR A 282 1.71 7.99 -6.42
C THR A 282 1.34 8.36 -5.00
N HIS A 283 1.59 7.46 -4.04
CA HIS A 283 1.26 7.61 -2.62
C HIS A 283 1.95 6.53 -1.76
N ALA A 284 1.71 6.54 -0.45
CA ALA A 284 2.52 5.79 0.50
C ALA A 284 1.92 4.49 1.06
N HIS A 285 0.78 3.97 0.58
CA HIS A 285 0.25 2.69 1.10
C HIS A 285 1.16 1.50 0.73
N ASP A 286 1.16 0.44 1.55
CA ASP A 286 2.14 -0.66 1.46
C ASP A 286 2.17 -1.33 0.09
N ASP A 287 1.03 -1.43 -0.57
CA ASP A 287 0.89 -2.00 -1.90
C ASP A 287 1.53 -1.15 -3.03
N HIS A 288 1.91 0.09 -2.73
CA HIS A 288 2.62 1.01 -3.62
C HIS A 288 4.03 1.41 -3.11
N PHE A 289 4.32 1.12 -1.83
CA PHE A 289 5.49 1.61 -1.09
C PHE A 289 6.49 0.52 -0.69
N ALA A 290 6.04 -0.70 -0.37
CA ALA A 290 6.85 -1.69 0.36
C ALA A 290 8.13 -2.15 -0.38
N GLY A 291 8.18 -2.00 -1.70
CA GLY A 291 9.32 -2.32 -2.55
C GLY A 291 10.45 -1.28 -2.56
N LEU A 292 10.28 -0.12 -1.90
CA LEU A 292 11.32 0.92 -1.87
C LEU A 292 12.65 0.44 -1.29
N THR A 293 12.63 -0.43 -0.28
CA THR A 293 13.85 -0.96 0.34
C THR A 293 14.68 -1.81 -0.62
N ALA A 294 14.04 -2.47 -1.58
CA ALA A 294 14.75 -3.14 -2.66
C ALA A 294 15.49 -2.11 -3.54
N LEU A 295 14.84 -1.01 -3.91
CA LEU A 295 15.45 0.04 -4.73
C LEU A 295 16.61 0.75 -4.04
N MET A 296 16.55 0.92 -2.71
CA MET A 296 17.65 1.48 -1.90
C MET A 296 18.95 0.68 -1.99
N ARG A 297 18.88 -0.59 -2.44
CA ARG A 297 20.02 -1.50 -2.60
C ARG A 297 20.58 -1.53 -4.03
N SER A 298 20.07 -0.68 -4.93
CA SER A 298 20.60 -0.53 -6.28
C SER A 298 22.09 -0.13 -6.26
N GLY A 299 22.83 -0.56 -7.28
CA GLY A 299 24.22 -0.15 -7.51
C GLY A 299 24.39 1.33 -7.84
N HIS A 300 23.29 2.06 -8.04
CA HIS A 300 23.27 3.51 -8.18
C HIS A 300 22.06 4.15 -7.47
N ARG A 301 22.14 5.44 -7.17
CA ARG A 301 20.96 6.18 -6.69
C ARG A 301 19.94 6.33 -7.82
N ILE A 302 18.80 5.68 -7.67
CA ILE A 302 17.65 5.75 -8.58
C ILE A 302 17.01 7.14 -8.46
N ARG A 303 16.49 7.69 -9.56
CA ARG A 303 15.76 8.97 -9.53
C ARG A 303 14.39 8.78 -8.90
N TYR A 304 14.06 9.58 -7.91
CA TYR A 304 12.77 9.51 -7.20
C TYR A 304 11.94 10.74 -7.56
N PHE A 305 10.85 10.54 -8.27
CA PHE A 305 9.94 11.57 -8.75
C PHE A 305 8.62 11.50 -7.99
N ALA A 306 8.29 12.58 -7.28
CA ALA A 306 7.01 12.71 -6.59
C ALA A 306 6.70 14.18 -6.37
N THR A 307 5.46 14.49 -6.00
CA THR A 307 5.19 15.81 -5.44
C THR A 307 5.78 15.93 -4.03
N PRO A 308 6.11 17.14 -3.55
CA PRO A 308 6.60 17.32 -2.18
C PRO A 308 5.68 16.75 -1.09
N LEU A 309 4.36 16.75 -1.33
CA LEU A 309 3.36 16.14 -0.45
C LEU A 309 3.60 14.63 -0.28
N VAL A 310 3.63 13.91 -1.41
CA VAL A 310 3.86 12.46 -1.42
C VAL A 310 5.24 12.14 -0.87
N ARG A 311 6.27 12.88 -1.29
CA ARG A 311 7.64 12.70 -0.80
C ARG A 311 7.73 12.84 0.72
N SER A 312 7.09 13.86 1.30
CA SER A 312 7.09 14.10 2.75
C SER A 312 6.44 12.94 3.49
N THR A 313 5.27 12.47 3.02
CA THR A 313 4.58 11.32 3.61
C THR A 313 5.42 10.04 3.55
N VAL A 314 6.01 9.76 2.39
CA VAL A 314 6.88 8.59 2.18
C VAL A 314 8.12 8.65 3.08
N ALA A 315 8.77 9.80 3.19
CA ALA A 315 9.93 9.99 4.06
C ALA A 315 9.58 9.70 5.53
N LYS A 316 8.47 10.25 6.02
CA LYS A 316 7.97 10.03 7.40
C LYS A 316 7.64 8.56 7.67
N LYS A 317 6.97 7.90 6.71
CA LYS A 317 6.60 6.49 6.82
C LYS A 317 7.81 5.57 6.79
N LEU A 318 8.77 5.83 5.90
CA LEU A 318 10.02 5.07 5.79
C LEU A 318 10.93 5.27 6.99
N ALA A 319 11.04 6.51 7.49
CA ALA A 319 11.77 6.85 8.71
C ALA A 319 11.26 6.06 9.93
N ALA A 320 9.93 5.92 10.04
CA ALA A 320 9.33 5.11 11.09
C ALA A 320 9.70 3.62 11.01
N LEU A 321 9.78 3.03 9.81
CA LEU A 321 10.15 1.62 9.62
C LEU A 321 11.62 1.34 9.91
N LEU A 322 12.50 2.24 9.51
CA LEU A 322 13.95 2.08 9.63
C LEU A 322 14.50 2.68 10.92
N ASP A 323 13.62 3.19 11.80
CA ASP A 323 13.94 3.86 13.06
C ASP A 323 15.06 4.91 12.90
N THR A 324 14.89 5.78 11.91
CA THR A 324 15.86 6.79 11.50
C THR A 324 15.20 8.16 11.37
N GLU A 325 16.01 9.22 11.32
CA GLU A 325 15.54 10.59 11.13
C GLU A 325 14.99 10.83 9.72
N GLU A 326 13.96 11.68 9.63
CA GLU A 326 13.24 11.98 8.39
C GLU A 326 14.08 12.78 7.38
N ASP A 327 14.98 13.65 7.86
CA ASP A 327 15.61 14.73 7.08
C ASP A 327 16.44 14.26 5.88
N HIS A 328 16.98 13.04 5.92
CA HIS A 328 17.89 12.54 4.89
C HIS A 328 17.51 11.17 4.31
N ILE A 329 16.53 10.46 4.89
CA ILE A 329 16.30 9.05 4.55
C ILE A 329 16.01 8.79 3.06
N LEU A 330 15.31 9.69 2.36
CA LEU A 330 15.14 9.53 0.91
C LEU A 330 16.35 10.03 0.11
N HIS A 331 16.99 11.13 0.53
CA HIS A 331 18.11 11.74 -0.18
C HIS A 331 19.40 10.91 -0.12
N ASP A 332 19.55 10.08 0.91
CA ASP A 332 20.71 9.20 1.08
C ASP A 332 20.74 8.05 0.06
N TYR A 333 19.57 7.60 -0.37
CA TYR A 333 19.41 6.42 -1.26
C TYR A 333 18.90 6.78 -2.66
N PHE A 334 18.23 7.92 -2.82
CA PHE A 334 17.64 8.33 -4.09
C PHE A 334 18.14 9.70 -4.56
N LYS A 335 18.11 9.91 -5.87
CA LYS A 335 18.19 11.26 -6.48
C LYS A 335 16.79 11.83 -6.52
N VAL A 336 16.43 12.58 -5.49
CA VAL A 336 15.09 13.16 -5.34
C VAL A 336 14.87 14.29 -6.34
N HIS A 337 13.72 14.25 -7.03
CA HIS A 337 13.23 15.24 -7.97
C HIS A 337 11.77 15.58 -7.65
N ASP A 338 11.52 16.78 -7.15
CA ASP A 338 10.17 17.25 -6.87
C ASP A 338 9.45 17.62 -8.16
N LEU A 339 8.23 17.10 -8.33
CA LEU A 339 7.33 17.42 -9.43
C LEU A 339 6.37 18.53 -9.01
N ALA A 340 6.19 19.53 -9.89
CA ALA A 340 5.20 20.58 -9.70
C ALA A 340 3.78 20.03 -9.88
N LEU A 341 2.97 20.07 -8.82
CA LEU A 341 1.57 19.62 -8.81
C LEU A 341 0.74 20.39 -9.84
N GLY A 342 -0.04 19.66 -10.66
CA GLY A 342 -0.95 20.23 -11.65
C GLY A 342 -0.27 20.81 -12.89
N GLN A 343 1.06 20.70 -13.03
CA GLN A 343 1.84 21.22 -14.14
C GLN A 343 2.55 20.10 -14.90
N TRP A 344 2.84 20.32 -16.18
CA TRP A 344 3.71 19.42 -16.95
C TRP A 344 5.16 19.66 -16.55
N ASN A 345 5.84 18.60 -16.15
CA ASN A 345 7.25 18.57 -15.80
C ASN A 345 7.98 17.81 -16.92
N ASP A 346 9.01 18.40 -17.50
CA ASP A 346 9.80 17.79 -18.57
C ASP A 346 10.95 16.96 -17.99
N ILE A 347 10.92 15.65 -18.22
CA ILE A 347 11.96 14.70 -17.83
C ILE A 347 12.65 14.22 -19.11
N GLU A 348 13.53 15.08 -19.63
CA GLU A 348 14.33 14.79 -20.83
C GLU A 348 13.47 14.38 -22.06
N GLY A 349 12.36 15.09 -22.27
CA GLY A 349 11.40 14.88 -23.36
C GLY A 349 10.17 14.06 -22.96
N LEU A 350 10.20 13.33 -21.84
CA LEU A 350 8.99 12.74 -21.26
C LEU A 350 8.31 13.78 -20.38
N GLU A 351 7.14 14.26 -20.79
CA GLU A 351 6.35 15.17 -19.97
C GLU A 351 5.47 14.39 -19.01
N VAL A 352 5.55 14.71 -17.72
CA VAL A 352 4.70 14.13 -16.66
C VAL A 352 3.95 15.23 -15.91
N LYS A 353 2.65 15.02 -15.72
CA LYS A 353 1.78 15.89 -14.93
C LYS A 353 1.22 15.14 -13.72
N PRO A 354 1.73 15.38 -12.51
CA PRO A 354 1.08 14.92 -11.28
C PRO A 354 -0.22 15.69 -11.08
N VAL A 355 -1.30 14.98 -10.76
CA VAL A 355 -2.61 15.57 -10.48
C VAL A 355 -3.08 15.11 -9.11
N PHE A 356 -3.58 16.05 -8.31
CA PHE A 356 -4.10 15.75 -6.98
C PHE A 356 -5.29 14.77 -7.08
N SER A 357 -5.28 13.74 -6.24
CA SER A 357 -6.40 12.82 -6.05
C SER A 357 -6.82 12.78 -4.59
N PRO A 358 -8.13 12.91 -4.28
CA PRO A 358 -8.65 12.63 -2.95
C PRO A 358 -8.35 11.19 -2.52
N HIS A 359 -7.70 11.04 -1.37
CA HIS A 359 -7.45 9.75 -0.70
C HIS A 359 -7.09 10.01 0.78
N PRO A 360 -7.11 9.01 1.70
CA PRO A 360 -6.72 9.22 3.11
C PRO A 360 -5.29 9.74 3.31
N VAL A 361 -4.38 9.34 2.41
CA VAL A 361 -2.98 9.81 2.37
C VAL A 361 -2.72 10.67 1.13
N GLU A 362 -1.64 11.45 1.15
CA GLU A 362 -1.24 12.31 0.03
C GLU A 362 -1.07 11.45 -1.23
N THR A 363 -1.91 11.72 -2.24
CA THR A 363 -2.02 10.89 -3.44
C THR A 363 -2.03 11.73 -4.69
N THR A 364 -1.22 11.32 -5.67
CA THR A 364 -1.18 11.93 -6.99
C THR A 364 -1.29 10.91 -8.10
N LEU A 365 -2.16 11.20 -9.07
CA LEU A 365 -2.25 10.49 -10.34
C LEU A 365 -1.21 11.05 -11.28
N PHE A 366 -0.79 10.25 -12.27
CA PHE A 366 0.13 10.72 -13.30
C PHE A 366 -0.50 10.67 -14.68
N LEU A 367 -0.34 11.77 -15.41
CA LEU A 367 -0.49 11.81 -16.86
C LEU A 367 0.90 11.93 -17.47
N PHE A 368 1.25 11.06 -18.39
CA PHE A 368 2.49 11.07 -19.15
C PHE A 368 2.19 11.38 -20.60
N ARG A 369 3.06 12.12 -21.27
CA ARG A 369 3.00 12.28 -22.72
C ARG A 369 4.37 12.48 -23.35
N ALA A 370 4.47 12.09 -24.60
CA ALA A 370 5.62 12.36 -25.45
C ALA A 370 5.15 12.88 -26.81
N LEU A 371 5.86 13.85 -27.36
CA LEU A 371 5.58 14.40 -28.69
C LEU A 371 5.99 13.37 -29.75
N TRP A 372 5.07 13.06 -30.68
CA TRP A 372 5.31 12.15 -31.79
C TRP A 372 4.53 12.58 -33.04
N GLY A 373 5.26 12.88 -34.12
CA GLY A 373 4.67 13.48 -35.31
C GLY A 373 4.01 14.82 -34.99
N ASP A 374 2.73 14.96 -35.35
CA ASP A 374 1.97 16.20 -35.19
C ASP A 374 1.22 16.31 -33.84
N GLY A 375 1.41 15.35 -32.93
CA GLY A 375 0.63 15.29 -31.69
C GLY A 375 1.33 14.57 -30.54
N TYR A 376 0.60 14.41 -29.44
CA TYR A 376 1.09 13.70 -28.27
C TYR A 376 0.57 12.28 -28.24
N LYS A 377 1.44 11.36 -27.80
CA LYS A 377 1.05 10.05 -27.28
C LYS A 377 1.05 10.10 -25.77
N SER A 378 0.07 9.49 -25.13
CA SER A 378 -0.23 9.74 -23.72
C SER A 378 -0.67 8.51 -22.94
N TYR A 379 -0.25 8.46 -21.68
CA TYR A 379 -0.61 7.43 -20.73
C TYR A 379 -1.12 8.05 -19.42
N GLY A 380 -2.26 7.57 -18.90
CA GLY A 380 -2.76 7.93 -17.58
C GLY A 380 -2.63 6.78 -16.59
N HIS A 381 -2.01 7.01 -15.44
CA HIS A 381 -1.88 6.04 -14.34
C HIS A 381 -2.60 6.56 -13.09
N PHE A 382 -3.81 6.06 -12.85
CA PHE A 382 -4.72 6.58 -11.83
C PHE A 382 -4.91 5.54 -10.72
N ALA A 383 -3.87 5.38 -9.90
CA ALA A 383 -3.90 4.54 -8.69
C ALA A 383 -4.68 5.23 -7.58
N ASP A 384 -5.39 4.45 -6.76
CA ASP A 384 -6.07 4.90 -5.53
C ASP A 384 -6.93 6.16 -5.72
N ILE A 385 -7.75 6.16 -6.77
CA ILE A 385 -8.78 7.19 -6.98
C ILE A 385 -10.02 6.84 -6.17
N VAL A 386 -10.76 7.83 -5.68
CA VAL A 386 -12.06 7.57 -5.02
C VAL A 386 -13.21 7.77 -6.00
N SER A 387 -14.22 6.87 -6.00
CA SER A 387 -15.39 7.00 -6.87
C SER A 387 -16.14 8.33 -6.71
N LEU A 388 -16.70 8.83 -7.80
CA LEU A 388 -17.40 10.11 -7.84
C LEU A 388 -18.64 10.13 -6.94
N ASP A 389 -19.32 9.00 -6.76
CA ASP A 389 -20.46 8.89 -5.84
C ASP A 389 -20.03 9.10 -4.37
N VAL A 390 -18.92 8.48 -3.97
CA VAL A 390 -18.37 8.65 -2.62
C VAL A 390 -17.92 10.09 -2.41
N LEU A 391 -17.17 10.66 -3.36
CA LEU A 391 -16.72 12.05 -3.28
C LEU A 391 -17.90 13.02 -3.25
N LYS A 392 -18.96 12.77 -4.03
CA LYS A 392 -20.17 13.59 -4.00
C LYS A 392 -20.84 13.56 -2.62
N GLY A 393 -20.85 12.40 -1.97
CA GLY A 393 -21.31 12.24 -0.58
C GLY A 393 -20.44 12.96 0.46
N MET A 394 -19.23 13.38 0.10
CA MET A 394 -18.35 14.20 0.95
C MET A 394 -18.52 15.70 0.74
N VAL A 395 -19.27 16.14 -0.28
CA VAL A 395 -19.45 17.56 -0.59
C VAL A 395 -20.27 18.26 0.49
N THR A 396 -19.78 19.42 0.95
CA THR A 396 -20.46 20.26 1.93
C THR A 396 -20.18 21.74 1.66
N ALA A 397 -21.23 22.57 1.81
CA ALA A 397 -21.12 24.02 1.68
C ALA A 397 -20.57 24.69 2.95
N ASP A 398 -20.56 24.00 4.09
CA ASP A 398 -20.01 24.55 5.34
C ASP A 398 -18.48 24.36 5.37
N PRO A 399 -17.69 25.45 5.31
CA PRO A 399 -16.23 25.38 5.32
C PRO A 399 -15.65 24.92 6.67
N LYS A 400 -16.46 24.84 7.73
CA LYS A 400 -15.99 24.46 9.08
C LYS A 400 -16.11 22.96 9.36
N VAL A 401 -16.83 22.21 8.54
CA VAL A 401 -16.98 20.77 8.73
C VAL A 401 -16.05 20.00 7.78
N PRO A 402 -15.58 18.80 8.20
CA PRO A 402 -14.85 17.89 7.33
C PRO A 402 -15.64 17.56 6.07
N GLY A 403 -14.98 17.63 4.91
CA GLY A 403 -15.60 17.36 3.62
C GLY A 403 -14.85 18.00 2.46
N LEU A 404 -15.54 18.03 1.34
CA LEU A 404 -15.06 18.48 0.04
C LEU A 404 -15.86 19.72 -0.40
N SER A 405 -15.23 20.71 -1.01
CA SER A 405 -15.95 21.81 -1.64
C SER A 405 -16.58 21.35 -2.96
N GLN A 406 -17.64 22.02 -3.40
CA GLN A 406 -18.25 21.72 -4.70
C GLN A 406 -17.27 22.01 -5.87
N ASP A 407 -16.42 23.02 -5.73
CA ASP A 407 -15.43 23.39 -6.76
C ASP A 407 -14.29 22.36 -6.85
N LEU A 408 -13.78 21.89 -5.71
CA LEU A 408 -12.76 20.83 -5.70
C LEU A 408 -13.33 19.51 -6.23
N PHE A 409 -14.60 19.19 -5.92
CA PHE A 409 -15.28 18.03 -6.50
C PHE A 409 -15.32 18.09 -8.04
N GLU A 410 -15.77 19.20 -8.63
CA GLU A 410 -15.81 19.32 -10.10
C GLU A 410 -14.41 19.36 -10.72
N THR A 411 -13.41 19.91 -10.01
CA THR A 411 -12.01 19.89 -10.42
C THR A 411 -11.48 18.45 -10.49
N VAL A 412 -11.70 17.65 -9.45
CA VAL A 412 -11.30 16.23 -9.40
C VAL A 412 -12.02 15.43 -10.47
N LYS A 413 -13.34 15.61 -10.60
CA LYS A 413 -14.13 14.94 -11.65
C LYS A 413 -13.61 15.25 -13.05
N SER A 414 -13.28 16.52 -13.31
CA SER A 414 -12.72 16.93 -14.60
C SER A 414 -11.34 16.33 -14.83
N ALA A 415 -10.50 16.24 -13.79
CA ALA A 415 -9.20 15.60 -13.85
C ALA A 415 -9.30 14.09 -14.17
N TYR A 416 -10.25 13.38 -13.58
CA TYR A 416 -10.46 11.95 -13.86
C TYR A 416 -10.83 11.69 -15.33
N LEU A 417 -11.59 12.61 -15.93
CA LEU A 417 -12.07 12.45 -17.31
C LEU A 417 -11.10 13.00 -18.38
N VAL A 418 -9.89 13.42 -18.02
CA VAL A 418 -8.86 13.82 -18.99
C VAL A 418 -8.47 12.60 -19.83
N ALA A 419 -8.77 12.62 -21.12
CA ALA A 419 -8.49 11.51 -22.04
C ALA A 419 -6.99 11.25 -22.22
N ALA A 420 -6.63 9.98 -22.44
CA ALA A 420 -5.29 9.54 -22.83
C ALA A 420 -5.39 8.44 -23.92
N ASP A 421 -4.30 8.15 -24.63
CA ASP A 421 -4.28 7.01 -25.56
C ASP A 421 -4.50 5.69 -24.80
N VAL A 422 -3.82 5.55 -23.66
CA VAL A 422 -4.01 4.44 -22.71
C VAL A 422 -4.22 5.01 -21.32
N LYS A 423 -5.23 4.52 -20.59
CA LYS A 423 -5.51 4.93 -19.23
C LYS A 423 -5.71 3.70 -18.35
N LYS A 424 -4.98 3.62 -17.24
CA LYS A 424 -5.15 2.60 -16.21
C LYS A 424 -5.76 3.24 -14.97
N ILE A 425 -6.86 2.67 -14.49
CA ILE A 425 -7.67 3.23 -13.40
C ILE A 425 -7.91 2.20 -12.30
N ASP A 426 -7.87 2.65 -11.05
CA ASP A 426 -8.36 1.92 -9.90
C ASP A 426 -9.89 1.75 -9.96
N VAL A 427 -10.35 0.50 -9.74
CA VAL A 427 -11.76 0.11 -9.63
C VAL A 427 -12.04 -0.79 -8.41
N GLY A 428 -11.27 -0.63 -7.33
CA GLY A 428 -11.38 -1.41 -6.09
C GLY A 428 -12.66 -1.17 -5.28
N GLY A 429 -13.34 -0.05 -5.52
CA GLY A 429 -14.61 0.31 -4.87
C GLY A 429 -14.54 0.58 -3.37
N GLY A 430 -15.64 0.33 -2.66
CA GLY A 430 -15.71 0.63 -1.23
C GLY A 430 -15.68 2.13 -0.92
N LEU A 431 -15.04 2.51 0.20
CA LEU A 431 -15.07 3.88 0.72
C LEU A 431 -13.92 4.77 0.22
N ILE A 432 -12.88 4.16 -0.35
CA ILE A 432 -11.63 4.85 -0.69
C ILE A 432 -11.07 4.49 -2.08
N HIS A 433 -11.77 3.69 -2.89
CA HIS A 433 -11.31 3.33 -4.23
C HIS A 433 -12.34 3.64 -5.33
N GLY A 434 -11.90 3.48 -6.57
CA GLY A 434 -12.58 3.95 -7.77
C GLY A 434 -13.71 3.04 -8.19
N ALA A 435 -14.47 3.49 -9.19
CA ALA A 435 -15.52 2.70 -9.81
C ALA A 435 -15.48 2.86 -11.32
N ALA A 436 -15.45 1.75 -12.07
CA ALA A 436 -15.35 1.77 -13.53
C ALA A 436 -16.43 2.64 -14.19
N LYS A 437 -17.66 2.63 -13.63
CA LYS A 437 -18.81 3.38 -14.14
C LYS A 437 -18.57 4.89 -14.28
N ASP A 438 -17.67 5.46 -13.48
CA ASP A 438 -17.34 6.89 -13.53
C ASP A 438 -16.65 7.26 -14.84
N PHE A 439 -16.07 6.26 -15.54
CA PHE A 439 -15.34 6.40 -16.78
C PHE A 439 -16.13 5.92 -18.01
N LYS A 440 -17.45 5.66 -17.87
CA LYS A 440 -18.29 5.18 -18.99
C LYS A 440 -18.28 6.09 -20.22
N ASN A 441 -18.11 7.40 -20.00
CA ASN A 441 -18.07 8.41 -21.06
C ASN A 441 -16.65 9.00 -21.22
N ASP A 442 -15.63 8.33 -20.71
CA ASP A 442 -14.25 8.77 -20.83
C ASP A 442 -13.78 8.68 -22.29
N GLY A 443 -13.05 9.70 -22.75
CA GLY A 443 -12.60 9.81 -24.13
C GLY A 443 -11.29 9.08 -24.46
N SER A 444 -10.76 8.28 -23.52
CA SER A 444 -9.49 7.58 -23.71
C SER A 444 -9.59 6.46 -24.76
N GLY A 445 -8.48 6.20 -25.46
CA GLY A 445 -8.44 5.16 -26.50
C GLY A 445 -8.60 3.75 -25.95
N ARG A 446 -7.85 3.42 -24.88
CA ARG A 446 -7.93 2.17 -24.15
C ARG A 446 -8.01 2.42 -22.64
N ILE A 447 -8.96 1.76 -21.97
CA ILE A 447 -9.10 1.82 -20.52
C ILE A 447 -8.79 0.45 -19.90
N LEU A 448 -7.87 0.46 -18.93
CA LEU A 448 -7.47 -0.67 -18.12
C LEU A 448 -8.02 -0.53 -16.71
N LEU A 449 -8.73 -1.55 -16.23
CA LEU A 449 -9.37 -1.60 -14.93
C LEU A 449 -8.50 -2.46 -13.99
N ALA A 450 -8.01 -1.84 -12.92
CA ALA A 450 -7.01 -2.39 -12.01
C ALA A 450 -7.40 -2.17 -10.54
N HIS A 451 -6.48 -2.54 -9.62
CA HIS A 451 -6.59 -2.35 -8.17
C HIS A 451 -7.80 -3.08 -7.56
N ARG A 452 -7.89 -4.39 -7.81
CA ARG A 452 -8.91 -5.24 -7.19
C ARG A 452 -8.47 -6.69 -7.13
N ALA A 453 -8.90 -7.43 -6.12
CA ALA A 453 -8.67 -8.87 -6.02
C ALA A 453 -9.54 -9.72 -6.96
N GLY A 454 -10.79 -9.29 -7.23
CA GLY A 454 -11.78 -10.09 -7.96
C GLY A 454 -11.79 -9.89 -9.48
N ASP A 455 -12.44 -10.80 -10.20
CA ASP A 455 -12.70 -10.67 -11.64
C ASP A 455 -13.60 -9.48 -11.97
N LEU A 456 -13.41 -8.89 -13.16
CA LEU A 456 -14.30 -7.86 -13.69
C LEU A 456 -15.69 -8.43 -13.99
N THR A 457 -16.71 -7.70 -13.58
CA THR A 457 -18.11 -7.94 -13.95
C THR A 457 -18.37 -7.67 -15.43
N SER A 458 -19.48 -8.16 -15.97
CA SER A 458 -19.84 -7.90 -17.37
C SER A 458 -19.99 -6.40 -17.67
N GLY A 459 -20.60 -5.63 -16.76
CA GLY A 459 -20.77 -4.18 -16.95
C GLY A 459 -19.45 -3.41 -16.88
N GLU A 460 -18.48 -3.86 -16.10
CA GLU A 460 -17.13 -3.27 -16.08
C GLU A 460 -16.39 -3.58 -17.39
N LYS A 461 -16.56 -4.79 -17.94
CA LYS A 461 -15.96 -5.19 -19.23
C LYS A 461 -16.49 -4.40 -20.43
N GLU A 462 -17.65 -3.76 -20.32
CA GLU A 462 -18.15 -2.83 -21.33
C GLU A 462 -17.40 -1.49 -21.32
N ILE A 463 -16.72 -1.15 -20.21
CA ILE A 463 -16.00 0.12 -20.03
C ILE A 463 -14.51 -0.05 -20.31
N GLY A 464 -13.93 -1.18 -19.87
CA GLY A 464 -12.50 -1.43 -20.02
C GLY A 464 -12.14 -2.89 -19.87
N SER A 465 -10.85 -3.17 -19.80
CA SER A 465 -10.30 -4.54 -19.66
C SER A 465 -9.26 -4.59 -18.56
N SER A 466 -8.87 -5.78 -18.11
CA SER A 466 -7.68 -5.91 -17.24
C SER A 466 -6.48 -6.31 -18.10
N ALA A 467 -5.28 -5.87 -17.73
CA ALA A 467 -4.05 -6.29 -18.39
C ALA A 467 -3.52 -7.60 -17.80
N ALA A 468 -2.88 -8.43 -18.63
CA ALA A 468 -2.15 -9.58 -18.11
C ALA A 468 -0.73 -9.16 -17.71
N PHE A 469 -0.17 -9.80 -16.68
CA PHE A 469 1.18 -9.52 -16.22
C PHE A 469 2.22 -9.55 -17.36
N GLY A 470 3.01 -8.48 -17.45
CA GLY A 470 4.08 -8.32 -18.44
C GLY A 470 3.60 -8.03 -19.87
N THR A 471 2.30 -7.84 -20.08
CA THR A 471 1.82 -7.29 -21.37
C THR A 471 2.14 -5.81 -21.47
N SER A 472 2.34 -5.34 -22.70
CA SER A 472 2.72 -3.94 -22.95
C SER A 472 1.73 -3.25 -23.86
N ASP A 473 1.48 -1.98 -23.58
CA ASP A 473 0.86 -1.04 -24.51
C ASP A 473 1.96 -0.18 -25.12
N VAL A 474 2.20 -0.32 -26.43
CA VAL A 474 3.20 0.45 -27.17
C VAL A 474 2.54 1.71 -27.72
N LEU A 475 3.02 2.86 -27.26
CA LEU A 475 2.53 4.18 -27.65
C LEU A 475 3.36 4.76 -28.81
N ILE A 476 4.66 4.50 -28.81
CA ILE A 476 5.63 4.85 -29.86
C ILE A 476 6.61 3.68 -30.00
N GLU A 477 6.71 3.12 -31.22
CA GLU A 477 7.64 2.05 -31.57
C GLU A 477 9.10 2.52 -31.53
N GLY A 478 10.01 1.66 -31.07
CA GLY A 478 11.44 1.95 -30.83
C GLY A 478 12.44 1.40 -31.84
#